data_AF-A0A964AC76-F1
#
_entry.id   AF-A0A964AC76-F1
#
_cell.length_a   1.000
_cell.length_b   1.000
_cell.length_c   1.000
_cell.angle_alpha   90.00
_cell.angle_beta   90.00
_cell.angle_gamma   90.00
#
_symmetry.space_group_name_H-M   'P 1'
#
loop_
_entity.id
_entity.type
_entity.pdbx_description
1 polymer ?
#
loop_
_entity_poly.entity_id
_entity_poly.type
_entity_poly.pdbx_seq_one_letter_code
_entity_poly.pdbx_strand_id
1 'polypeptide(L)'
;MPLLDAALAFALTMLLVSTAVTFVVGAVNALASARFRILELFLDRFYRFELVPTVEAELRRLASRVEPAERPRVAAAATELATWLAQYGGLPPRAGDEATNVNEIRVFKLQSVPRSEMMHRLRTSRFGLEVLELGDAGEEILRALGDRFDTAGRRVSERFRDRARLISTWVGIVMAFGLNIDSLHLLSTYIDDDAARAAAIARADATLEQHGAALAAAETDGSPESARAALEATRTELRRLRGSGLPLGWALYPYCGDPSLDRRCDGPIRPAPLITWLLGCLLCGLLAGLGAPFWYDAVRRVTNAATGRAEPPPPPPPPPPAAAR
;
A
#
# COMPACT_ATOMS: atom_id res chain seq x y z
N MET A 1 -25.84 19.62 14.23
CA MET A 1 -24.97 18.67 14.95
C MET A 1 -23.53 19.15 14.74
N PRO A 2 -23.08 20.20 15.45
CA PRO A 2 -21.88 20.95 15.08
C PRO A 2 -20.59 20.11 15.07
N LEU A 3 -20.52 19.10 15.95
CA LEU A 3 -19.38 18.17 16.03
C LEU A 3 -19.29 17.20 14.85
N LEU A 4 -20.43 16.73 14.31
CA LEU A 4 -20.42 15.86 13.12
C LEU A 4 -20.02 16.66 11.87
N ASP A 5 -20.48 17.89 11.76
CA ASP A 5 -20.09 18.79 10.67
C ASP A 5 -18.59 19.14 10.78
N ALA A 6 -18.07 19.35 12.00
CA ALA A 6 -16.64 19.58 12.24
C ALA A 6 -15.81 18.36 11.84
N ALA A 7 -16.27 17.17 12.22
CA ALA A 7 -15.62 15.91 11.85
C ALA A 7 -15.61 15.70 10.33
N LEU A 8 -16.71 16.02 9.65
CA LEU A 8 -16.81 15.94 8.20
C LEU A 8 -15.86 16.92 7.50
N ALA A 9 -15.86 18.19 7.92
CA ALA A 9 -14.96 19.22 7.40
C ALA A 9 -13.49 18.84 7.58
N PHE A 10 -13.14 18.31 8.75
CA PHE A 10 -11.82 17.80 9.05
C PHE A 10 -11.45 16.61 8.14
N ALA A 11 -12.34 15.62 8.02
CA ALA A 11 -12.12 14.44 7.19
C ALA A 11 -11.95 14.79 5.71
N LEU A 12 -12.72 15.75 5.18
CA LEU A 12 -12.57 16.26 3.81
C LEU A 12 -11.21 16.91 3.59
N THR A 13 -10.77 17.75 4.54
CA THR A 13 -9.45 18.40 4.44
C THR A 13 -8.32 17.36 4.48
N MET A 14 -8.45 16.36 5.36
CA MET A 14 -7.48 15.28 5.44
C MET A 14 -7.51 14.37 4.20
N LEU A 15 -8.67 14.14 3.57
CA LEU A 15 -8.79 13.43 2.30
C LEU A 15 -8.02 14.16 1.19
N LEU A 16 -8.16 15.49 1.11
CA LEU A 16 -7.43 16.32 0.16
C LEU A 16 -5.91 16.21 0.35
N VAL A 17 -5.43 16.39 1.58
CA VAL A 17 -3.99 16.29 1.90
C VAL A 17 -3.47 14.88 1.67
N SER A 18 -4.21 13.85 2.09
CA SER A 18 -3.82 12.45 1.90
C SER A 18 -3.78 12.05 0.43
N THR A 19 -4.64 12.62 -0.40
CA THR A 19 -4.62 12.41 -1.86
C THR A 19 -3.31 12.94 -2.45
N ALA A 20 -2.87 14.13 -2.03
CA ALA A 20 -1.57 14.66 -2.43
C ALA A 20 -0.40 13.76 -1.97
N VAL A 21 -0.45 13.26 -0.73
CA VAL A 21 0.54 12.30 -0.22
C VAL A 21 0.58 11.04 -1.08
N THR A 22 -0.58 10.45 -1.40
CA THR A 22 -0.66 9.26 -2.27
C THR A 22 0.02 9.49 -3.61
N PHE A 23 -0.18 10.66 -4.23
CA PHE A 23 0.47 11.00 -5.49
C PHE A 23 1.98 11.17 -5.35
N VAL A 24 2.45 11.85 -4.31
CA VAL A 24 3.90 12.02 -4.08
C VAL A 24 4.54 10.67 -3.81
N VAL A 25 3.90 9.80 -3.03
CA VAL A 25 4.35 8.41 -2.82
C VAL A 25 4.35 7.63 -4.12
N GLY A 26 3.31 7.78 -4.94
CA GLY A 26 3.24 7.23 -6.30
C GLY A 26 4.42 7.68 -7.16
N ALA A 27 4.75 8.98 -7.14
CA ALA A 27 5.88 9.58 -7.85
C ALA A 27 7.23 9.08 -7.34
N VAL A 28 7.41 8.99 -6.02
CA VAL A 28 8.62 8.47 -5.39
C VAL A 28 8.81 7.01 -5.80
N ASN A 29 7.72 6.23 -5.74
CA ASN A 29 7.70 4.85 -6.20
C ASN A 29 7.92 4.76 -7.71
N ALA A 30 7.45 5.74 -8.50
CA ALA A 30 7.63 5.81 -9.94
C ALA A 30 9.02 6.25 -10.37
N LEU A 31 9.69 7.12 -9.61
CA LEU A 31 11.11 7.43 -9.76
C LEU A 31 11.96 6.22 -9.36
N ALA A 32 11.51 5.48 -8.35
CA ALA A 32 12.10 4.20 -7.98
C ALA A 32 11.79 3.09 -9.01
N SER A 33 10.64 3.10 -9.70
CA SER A 33 10.20 2.07 -10.65
C SER A 33 10.49 2.40 -12.11
N ALA A 34 10.74 3.67 -12.47
CA ALA A 34 11.42 4.07 -13.72
C ALA A 34 12.83 3.46 -13.77
N ARG A 35 13.35 3.05 -12.61
CA ARG A 35 14.32 1.96 -12.50
C ARG A 35 13.58 0.64 -12.27
N PHE A 36 12.96 0.05 -13.30
CA PHE A 36 12.29 -1.27 -13.27
C PHE A 36 13.12 -2.36 -12.53
N ARG A 37 14.43 -2.16 -12.54
CA ARG A 37 15.44 -2.85 -11.72
C ARG A 37 15.13 -2.95 -10.23
N ILE A 38 14.42 -2.05 -9.55
CA ILE A 38 14.26 -2.15 -8.07
C ILE A 38 13.24 -3.20 -7.67
N LEU A 39 12.09 -3.28 -8.35
CA LEU A 39 11.12 -4.35 -8.10
C LEU A 39 11.68 -5.69 -8.57
N GLU A 40 12.37 -5.71 -9.72
CA GLU A 40 13.04 -6.91 -10.23
C GLU A 40 14.21 -7.35 -9.33
N LEU A 41 15.05 -6.43 -8.82
CA LEU A 41 16.12 -6.72 -7.85
C LEU A 41 15.56 -7.11 -6.49
N PHE A 42 14.48 -6.48 -6.04
CA PHE A 42 13.85 -6.79 -4.76
C PHE A 42 13.19 -8.16 -4.82
N LEU A 43 12.49 -8.46 -5.90
CA LEU A 43 11.88 -9.75 -6.10
C LEU A 43 12.95 -10.81 -6.40
N ASP A 44 13.96 -10.58 -7.23
CA ASP A 44 15.10 -11.50 -7.43
C ASP A 44 15.80 -11.79 -6.09
N ARG A 45 16.05 -10.76 -5.28
CA ARG A 45 16.59 -10.92 -3.92
C ARG A 45 15.61 -11.65 -3.01
N PHE A 46 14.31 -11.39 -3.10
CA PHE A 46 13.30 -12.12 -2.33
C PHE A 46 13.24 -13.60 -2.72
N TYR A 47 13.16 -13.91 -4.01
CA TYR A 47 13.16 -15.25 -4.54
C TYR A 47 14.43 -15.95 -4.07
N ARG A 48 15.62 -15.43 -4.37
CA ARG A 48 16.89 -16.08 -4.02
C ARG A 48 17.15 -16.23 -2.53
N PHE A 49 16.86 -15.21 -1.72
CA PHE A 49 17.32 -15.19 -0.31
C PHE A 49 16.25 -15.60 0.70
N GLU A 50 14.96 -15.58 0.36
CA GLU A 50 13.87 -15.89 1.31
C GLU A 50 12.99 -17.04 0.81
N LEU A 51 12.52 -16.99 -0.44
CA LEU A 51 11.61 -18.02 -0.97
C LEU A 51 12.34 -19.34 -1.24
N VAL A 52 13.44 -19.28 -2.01
CA VAL A 52 14.20 -20.47 -2.40
C VAL A 52 14.70 -21.25 -1.18
N PRO A 53 15.34 -20.63 -0.16
CA PRO A 53 15.82 -21.37 1.00
C PRO A 53 14.67 -21.98 1.82
N THR A 54 13.54 -21.29 1.91
CA THR A 54 12.35 -21.80 2.61
C THR A 54 11.77 -23.01 1.88
N VAL A 55 11.61 -22.93 0.57
CA VAL A 55 11.09 -24.03 -0.27
C VAL A 55 12.06 -25.21 -0.25
N GLU A 56 13.36 -24.97 -0.39
CA GLU A 56 14.39 -26.01 -0.34
C GLU A 56 14.41 -26.73 1.01
N ALA A 57 14.35 -25.99 2.12
CA ALA A 57 14.29 -26.60 3.46
C ALA A 57 13.05 -27.49 3.63
N GLU A 58 11.90 -27.06 3.13
CA GLU A 58 10.67 -27.85 3.21
C GLU A 58 10.68 -29.04 2.24
N LEU A 59 11.24 -28.89 1.04
CA LEU A 59 11.45 -30.00 0.10
C LEU A 59 12.33 -31.11 0.72
N ARG A 60 13.43 -30.72 1.37
CA ARG A 60 14.31 -31.67 2.08
C ARG A 60 13.58 -32.36 3.25
N ARG A 61 12.78 -31.60 4.01
CA ARG A 61 11.94 -32.16 5.09
C ARG A 61 10.89 -33.13 4.56
N LEU A 62 10.24 -32.82 3.44
CA LEU A 62 9.23 -33.68 2.83
C LEU A 62 9.86 -34.94 2.22
N ALA A 63 11.01 -34.82 1.55
CA ALA A 63 11.75 -35.99 1.03
C ALA A 63 12.12 -36.98 2.14
N SER A 64 12.36 -36.51 3.36
CA SER A 64 12.64 -37.36 4.53
C SER A 64 11.42 -38.11 5.06
N ARG A 65 10.19 -37.72 4.66
CA ARG A 65 8.93 -38.38 5.06
C ARG A 65 8.53 -39.52 4.13
N VAL A 66 9.21 -39.69 3.01
CA VAL A 66 8.93 -40.75 2.03
C VAL A 66 9.54 -42.08 2.47
N GLU A 67 8.94 -43.18 2.01
CA GLU A 67 9.38 -44.55 2.29
C GLU A 67 10.84 -44.77 1.88
N PRO A 68 11.65 -45.55 2.63
CA PRO A 68 13.10 -45.63 2.43
C PRO A 68 13.54 -45.99 1.01
N ALA A 69 12.75 -46.79 0.29
CA ALA A 69 13.04 -47.21 -1.08
C ALA A 69 12.96 -46.06 -2.10
N GLU A 70 12.11 -45.07 -1.85
CA GLU A 70 11.83 -43.97 -2.79
C GLU A 70 12.58 -42.68 -2.46
N ARG A 71 13.10 -42.56 -1.23
CA ARG A 71 13.93 -41.44 -0.75
C ARG A 71 15.02 -40.98 -1.72
N PRO A 72 15.87 -41.84 -2.31
CA PRO A 72 16.95 -41.38 -3.19
C PRO A 72 16.40 -40.70 -4.45
N ARG A 73 15.28 -41.23 -4.99
CA ARG A 73 14.62 -40.69 -6.18
C ARG A 73 14.00 -39.32 -5.92
N VAL A 74 13.22 -39.22 -4.84
CA VAL A 74 12.56 -37.96 -4.43
C VAL A 74 13.60 -36.91 -4.02
N ALA A 75 14.66 -37.31 -3.32
CA ALA A 75 15.74 -36.39 -2.94
C ALA A 75 16.51 -35.85 -4.15
N ALA A 76 16.77 -36.68 -5.17
CA ALA A 76 17.40 -36.23 -6.40
C ALA A 76 16.54 -35.20 -7.14
N ALA A 77 15.26 -35.50 -7.33
CA ALA A 77 14.32 -34.58 -7.98
C ALA A 77 14.11 -33.27 -7.18
N ALA A 78 14.06 -33.36 -5.85
CA ALA A 78 13.97 -32.20 -4.97
C ALA A 78 15.23 -31.31 -5.05
N THR A 79 16.41 -31.93 -5.15
CA THR A 79 17.69 -31.21 -5.29
C THR A 79 17.78 -30.51 -6.64
N GLU A 80 17.34 -31.16 -7.72
CA GLU A 80 17.25 -30.58 -9.05
C GLU A 80 16.34 -29.34 -9.06
N LEU A 81 15.14 -29.46 -8.46
CA LEU A 81 14.20 -28.35 -8.34
C LEU A 81 14.77 -27.20 -7.50
N ALA A 82 15.40 -27.50 -6.36
CA ALA A 82 16.04 -26.49 -5.51
C ALA A 82 17.18 -25.75 -6.23
N THR A 83 18.01 -26.49 -6.98
CA THR A 83 19.11 -25.92 -7.77
C THR A 83 18.57 -25.00 -8.86
N TRP A 84 17.51 -25.43 -9.56
CA TRP A 84 16.85 -24.63 -10.59
C TRP A 84 16.29 -23.32 -9.99
N LEU A 85 15.58 -23.43 -8.87
CA LEU A 85 15.00 -22.31 -8.15
C LEU A 85 16.07 -21.30 -7.71
N ALA A 86 17.22 -21.77 -7.23
CA ALA A 86 18.35 -20.94 -6.80
C ALA A 86 19.06 -20.25 -7.98
N GLN A 87 19.21 -20.96 -9.10
CA GLN A 87 19.97 -20.47 -10.25
C GLN A 87 19.19 -19.49 -11.11
N TYR A 88 17.90 -19.76 -11.34
CA TYR A 88 17.11 -19.04 -12.34
C TYR A 88 15.99 -18.19 -11.73
N GLY A 89 15.44 -18.60 -10.57
CA GLY A 89 14.26 -17.99 -9.97
C GLY A 89 12.98 -18.20 -10.81
N GLY A 90 11.81 -18.18 -10.17
CA GLY A 90 10.51 -18.23 -10.86
C GLY A 90 9.81 -19.59 -10.84
N LEU A 91 9.10 -19.92 -11.93
CA LEU A 91 8.26 -21.13 -12.05
C LEU A 91 9.05 -22.34 -12.56
N PRO A 92 8.91 -23.52 -11.94
CA PRO A 92 9.63 -24.70 -12.38
C PRO A 92 9.36 -25.03 -13.85
N PRO A 93 10.38 -25.52 -14.58
CA PRO A 93 10.25 -25.85 -15.99
C PRO A 93 9.34 -27.07 -16.13
N ARG A 94 8.65 -27.18 -17.27
CA ARG A 94 7.89 -28.39 -17.57
C ARG A 94 8.87 -29.51 -17.89
N ALA A 95 8.46 -30.74 -17.63
CA ALA A 95 9.23 -31.90 -18.07
C ALA A 95 9.42 -31.86 -19.59
N GLY A 96 10.68 -31.84 -20.04
CA GLY A 96 11.04 -31.77 -21.46
C GLY A 96 11.31 -30.37 -22.03
N ASP A 97 11.15 -29.28 -21.25
CA ASP A 97 11.57 -27.95 -21.69
C ASP A 97 13.11 -27.85 -21.75
N GLU A 98 13.68 -27.45 -22.89
CA GLU A 98 15.11 -27.11 -22.99
C GLU A 98 15.42 -25.77 -22.27
N ALA A 99 16.61 -25.66 -21.68
CA ALA A 99 17.08 -24.51 -20.88
C ALA A 99 17.20 -23.18 -21.65
N THR A 100 16.82 -23.14 -22.92
CA THR A 100 17.00 -22.01 -23.84
C THR A 100 15.93 -20.91 -23.66
N ASN A 101 14.77 -21.23 -23.06
CA ASN A 101 13.65 -20.28 -22.92
C ASN A 101 13.50 -19.62 -21.53
N VAL A 102 14.59 -19.64 -20.75
CA VAL A 102 14.60 -19.18 -19.34
C VAL A 102 14.43 -17.66 -19.22
N ASN A 103 14.80 -16.88 -20.24
CA ASN A 103 14.59 -15.43 -20.26
C ASN A 103 13.11 -15.04 -20.38
N GLU A 104 12.29 -15.75 -21.17
CA GLU A 104 10.84 -15.48 -21.26
C GLU A 104 10.12 -15.78 -19.94
N ILE A 105 10.53 -16.84 -19.25
CA ILE A 105 9.97 -17.26 -17.95
C ILE A 105 10.31 -16.25 -16.84
N ARG A 106 11.51 -15.65 -16.88
CA ARG A 106 11.97 -14.63 -15.93
C ARG A 106 11.26 -13.27 -16.16
N VAL A 107 11.00 -12.92 -17.42
CA VAL A 107 10.40 -11.62 -17.82
C VAL A 107 8.88 -11.58 -17.58
N PHE A 108 8.17 -12.70 -17.67
CA PHE A 108 6.69 -12.70 -17.60
C PHE A 108 6.07 -12.56 -16.20
N LYS A 109 6.82 -12.72 -15.08
CA LYS A 109 6.19 -13.22 -13.84
C LYS A 109 6.73 -12.72 -12.51
N LEU A 110 6.68 -11.41 -12.29
CA LEU A 110 7.11 -10.84 -11.00
C LEU A 110 6.06 -9.91 -10.34
N GLN A 111 5.05 -9.45 -11.07
CA GLN A 111 4.03 -8.59 -10.46
C GLN A 111 2.98 -9.40 -9.66
N SER A 112 2.69 -10.64 -10.05
CA SER A 112 1.99 -11.65 -9.23
C SER A 112 2.03 -13.00 -9.94
N VAL A 113 2.53 -14.06 -9.30
CA VAL A 113 2.34 -15.43 -9.79
C VAL A 113 1.17 -16.04 -9.03
N PRO A 114 0.01 -16.28 -9.66
CA PRO A 114 -1.10 -16.95 -9.00
C PRO A 114 -0.68 -18.33 -8.52
N ARG A 115 -1.12 -18.74 -7.32
CA ARG A 115 -0.87 -20.07 -6.77
C ARG A 115 -1.25 -21.18 -7.76
N SER A 116 -2.36 -21.00 -8.49
CA SER A 116 -2.84 -21.95 -9.50
C SER A 116 -1.81 -22.20 -10.60
N GLU A 117 -1.17 -21.13 -11.10
CA GLU A 117 -0.14 -21.23 -12.13
C GLU A 117 1.16 -21.83 -11.58
N MET A 118 1.56 -21.46 -10.36
CA MET A 118 2.69 -22.10 -9.66
C MET A 118 2.47 -23.60 -9.49
N MET A 119 1.30 -23.99 -9.01
CA MET A 119 0.95 -25.39 -8.80
C MET A 119 0.83 -26.16 -10.11
N HIS A 120 0.27 -25.57 -11.16
CA HIS A 120 0.21 -26.21 -12.47
C HIS A 120 1.62 -26.51 -13.02
N ARG A 121 2.54 -25.55 -12.91
CA ARG A 121 3.94 -25.72 -13.33
C ARG A 121 4.70 -26.71 -12.47
N LEU A 122 4.50 -26.66 -11.16
CA LEU A 122 5.11 -27.59 -10.22
C LEU A 122 4.68 -29.03 -10.51
N ARG A 123 3.38 -29.27 -10.74
CA ARG A 123 2.83 -30.60 -11.07
C ARG A 123 3.30 -31.12 -12.43
N THR A 124 3.60 -30.23 -13.37
CA THR A 124 4.10 -30.58 -14.71
C THR A 124 5.63 -30.60 -14.80
N SER A 125 6.32 -30.30 -13.70
CA SER A 125 7.77 -30.41 -13.60
C SER A 125 8.21 -31.86 -13.37
N ARG A 126 9.48 -32.17 -13.63
CA ARG A 126 10.06 -33.49 -13.33
C ARG A 126 9.85 -33.90 -11.87
N PHE A 127 10.11 -32.99 -10.93
CA PHE A 127 9.83 -33.22 -9.51
C PHE A 127 8.35 -33.53 -9.25
N GLY A 128 7.44 -32.77 -9.86
CA GLY A 128 6.01 -32.99 -9.73
C GLY A 128 5.59 -34.37 -10.21
N LEU A 129 6.10 -34.81 -11.36
CA LEU A 129 5.80 -36.13 -11.92
C LEU A 129 6.32 -37.26 -11.01
N GLU A 130 7.57 -37.17 -10.56
CA GLU A 130 8.19 -38.17 -9.66
C GLU A 130 7.44 -38.26 -8.31
N VAL A 131 6.94 -37.13 -7.81
CA VAL A 131 6.16 -37.08 -6.57
C VAL A 131 4.75 -37.61 -6.78
N LEU A 132 4.10 -37.35 -7.92
CA LEU A 132 2.75 -37.86 -8.21
C LEU A 132 2.70 -39.39 -8.32
N GLU A 133 3.80 -40.03 -8.72
CA GLU A 133 3.89 -41.50 -8.74
C GLU A 133 3.79 -42.15 -7.34
N LEU A 134 3.97 -41.37 -6.27
CA LEU A 134 3.81 -41.80 -4.88
C LEU A 134 2.34 -41.86 -4.44
N GLY A 135 1.39 -41.56 -5.34
CA GLY A 135 -0.05 -41.55 -5.05
C GLY A 135 -0.44 -40.45 -4.05
N ASP A 136 -1.26 -40.80 -3.06
CA ASP A 136 -1.82 -39.85 -2.09
C ASP A 136 -0.74 -39.10 -1.29
N ALA A 137 0.37 -39.77 -0.96
CA ALA A 137 1.51 -39.15 -0.28
C ALA A 137 2.15 -38.06 -1.16
N GLY A 138 2.19 -38.29 -2.47
CA GLY A 138 2.66 -37.33 -3.46
C GLY A 138 1.78 -36.09 -3.56
N GLU A 139 0.47 -36.29 -3.61
CA GLU A 139 -0.48 -35.20 -3.60
C GLU A 139 -0.39 -34.34 -2.33
N GLU A 140 -0.14 -34.97 -1.17
CA GLU A 140 0.06 -34.26 0.09
C GLU A 140 1.34 -33.42 0.09
N ILE A 141 2.44 -33.94 -0.47
CA ILE A 141 3.68 -33.18 -0.66
C ILE A 141 3.44 -31.93 -1.52
N LEU A 142 2.75 -32.08 -2.65
CA LEU A 142 2.44 -30.96 -3.55
C LEU A 142 1.52 -29.93 -2.89
N ARG A 143 0.50 -30.38 -2.15
CA ARG A 143 -0.42 -29.51 -1.40
C ARG A 143 0.32 -28.72 -0.33
N ALA A 144 1.15 -29.40 0.47
CA ALA A 144 1.97 -28.77 1.50
C ALA A 144 2.92 -27.71 0.90
N LEU A 145 3.53 -27.99 -0.25
CA LEU A 145 4.38 -27.03 -0.94
C LEU A 145 3.59 -25.79 -1.42
N GLY A 146 2.38 -25.98 -1.95
CA GLY A 146 1.48 -24.89 -2.32
C GLY A 146 1.10 -23.98 -1.16
N ASP A 147 0.83 -24.54 0.02
CA ASP A 147 0.48 -23.77 1.23
C ASP A 147 1.68 -22.98 1.79
N ARG A 148 2.89 -23.53 1.65
CA ARG A 148 4.13 -22.85 2.02
C ARG A 148 4.44 -21.69 1.09
N PHE A 149 4.20 -21.87 -0.21
CA PHE A 149 4.31 -20.80 -1.19
C PHE A 149 3.38 -19.62 -0.85
N ASP A 150 2.10 -19.89 -0.56
CA ASP A 150 1.14 -18.86 -0.14
C ASP A 150 1.59 -18.15 1.15
N THR A 151 2.11 -18.91 2.11
CA THR A 151 2.59 -18.35 3.38
C THR A 151 3.80 -17.45 3.20
N ALA A 152 4.77 -17.85 2.36
CA ALA A 152 5.91 -17.02 2.02
C ALA A 152 5.46 -15.74 1.27
N GLY A 153 4.55 -15.88 0.31
CA GLY A 153 3.97 -14.75 -0.43
C GLY A 153 3.23 -13.75 0.47
N ARG A 154 2.45 -14.23 1.45
CA ARG A 154 1.75 -13.36 2.43
C ARG A 154 2.72 -12.55 3.27
N ARG A 155 3.74 -13.20 3.87
CA ARG A 155 4.75 -12.53 4.72
C ARG A 155 5.48 -11.40 3.98
N VAL A 156 5.69 -11.56 2.68
CA VAL A 156 6.39 -10.57 1.86
C VAL A 156 5.47 -9.45 1.43
N SER A 157 4.23 -9.78 1.07
CA SER A 157 3.20 -8.79 0.81
C SER A 157 2.98 -7.89 2.03
N GLU A 158 3.03 -8.46 3.24
CA GLU A 158 2.97 -7.71 4.50
C GLU A 158 4.17 -6.75 4.64
N ARG A 159 5.41 -7.22 4.51
CA ARG A 159 6.61 -6.36 4.58
C ARG A 159 6.60 -5.24 3.52
N PHE A 160 6.07 -5.50 2.34
CA PHE A 160 5.91 -4.48 1.30
C PHE A 160 4.90 -3.42 1.71
N ARG A 161 3.73 -3.83 2.22
CA ARG A 161 2.72 -2.92 2.76
C ARG A 161 3.29 -2.08 3.91
N ASP A 162 4.06 -2.68 4.79
CA ASP A 162 4.67 -1.97 5.93
C ASP A 162 5.67 -0.90 5.47
N ARG A 163 6.51 -1.22 4.47
CA ARG A 163 7.42 -0.24 3.87
C ARG A 163 6.67 0.87 3.15
N ALA A 164 5.64 0.54 2.37
CA ALA A 164 4.82 1.53 1.69
C ALA A 164 4.16 2.48 2.70
N ARG A 165 3.62 1.95 3.81
CA ARG A 165 3.06 2.74 4.91
C ARG A 165 4.10 3.65 5.56
N LEU A 166 5.32 3.15 5.80
CA LEU A 166 6.41 3.95 6.35
C LEU A 166 6.80 5.11 5.42
N ILE A 167 6.90 4.86 4.11
CA ILE A 167 7.17 5.90 3.11
C ILE A 167 6.05 6.94 3.10
N SER A 168 4.78 6.51 3.04
CA SER A 168 3.63 7.41 3.09
C SER A 168 3.60 8.27 4.35
N THR A 169 3.98 7.68 5.48
CA THR A 169 4.06 8.39 6.77
C THR A 169 5.11 9.50 6.71
N TRP A 170 6.32 9.20 6.23
CA TRP A 170 7.37 10.19 6.11
C TRP A 170 7.05 11.28 5.09
N VAL A 171 6.49 10.91 3.93
CA VAL A 171 6.04 11.87 2.92
C VAL A 171 4.96 12.78 3.50
N GLY A 172 3.99 12.22 4.24
CA GLY A 172 2.97 12.99 4.96
C GLY A 172 3.56 13.98 5.95
N ILE A 173 4.52 13.56 6.77
CA ILE A 173 5.22 14.45 7.73
C ILE A 173 5.94 15.59 7.01
N VAL A 174 6.76 15.27 5.99
CA VAL A 174 7.49 16.29 5.22
C VAL A 174 6.53 17.26 4.56
N MET A 175 5.40 16.77 4.02
CA MET A 175 4.38 17.58 3.40
C MET A 175 3.66 18.49 4.41
N ALA A 176 3.29 17.98 5.58
CA ALA A 176 2.63 18.76 6.62
C ALA A 176 3.50 19.94 7.08
N PHE A 177 4.79 19.70 7.32
CA PHE A 177 5.75 20.78 7.63
C PHE A 177 5.99 21.70 6.44
N GLY A 178 6.17 21.16 5.24
CA GLY A 178 6.42 21.91 4.00
C GLY A 178 5.22 22.71 3.49
N LEU A 179 4.02 22.42 3.97
CA LEU A 179 2.81 23.20 3.69
C LEU A 179 2.34 24.01 4.90
N ASN A 180 3.03 23.91 6.04
CA ASN A 180 2.62 24.47 7.33
C ASN A 180 1.16 24.15 7.68
N ILE A 181 0.81 22.87 7.65
CA ILE A 181 -0.52 22.37 8.01
C ILE A 181 -0.45 21.81 9.42
N ASP A 182 -1.18 22.44 10.34
CA ASP A 182 -1.32 22.04 11.73
C ASP A 182 -2.73 21.47 11.93
N SER A 183 -2.83 20.14 12.10
CA SER A 183 -4.13 19.48 12.24
C SER A 183 -4.82 19.80 13.56
N LEU A 184 -4.09 20.16 14.61
CA LEU A 184 -4.70 20.51 15.90
C LEU A 184 -5.37 21.88 15.80
N HIS A 185 -4.70 22.86 15.18
CA HIS A 185 -5.29 24.17 14.94
C HIS A 185 -6.44 24.11 13.93
N LEU A 186 -6.31 23.27 12.90
CA LEU A 186 -7.37 23.03 11.93
C LEU A 186 -8.62 22.43 12.61
N LEU A 187 -8.43 21.41 13.46
CA LEU A 187 -9.54 20.77 14.17
C LEU A 187 -10.21 21.73 15.15
N SER A 188 -9.46 22.48 15.95
CA SER A 188 -10.03 23.47 16.87
C SER A 188 -10.82 24.53 16.10
N THR A 189 -10.31 24.97 14.94
CA THR A 189 -11.02 25.93 14.10
C THR A 189 -12.35 25.37 13.59
N TYR A 190 -12.40 24.11 13.16
CA TYR A 190 -13.68 23.52 12.76
C TYR A 190 -14.65 23.34 13.93
N ILE A 191 -14.16 23.09 15.13
CA ILE A 191 -15.02 23.00 16.32
C ILE A 191 -15.60 24.39 16.66
N ASP A 192 -14.79 25.44 16.55
CA ASP A 192 -15.11 26.78 17.07
C ASP A 192 -15.73 27.73 16.02
N ASP A 193 -15.50 27.52 14.72
CA ASP A 193 -15.91 28.42 13.63
C ASP A 193 -16.88 27.74 12.65
N ASP A 194 -18.13 28.19 12.69
CA ASP A 194 -19.22 27.72 11.83
C ASP A 194 -19.00 28.04 10.35
N ALA A 195 -18.41 29.20 10.04
CA ALA A 195 -18.14 29.63 8.67
C ALA A 195 -17.02 28.80 8.06
N ALA A 196 -15.97 28.51 8.83
CA ALA A 196 -14.88 27.63 8.40
C ALA A 196 -15.38 26.21 8.09
N ARG A 197 -16.26 25.65 8.94
CA ARG A 197 -16.90 24.35 8.66
C ARG A 197 -17.72 24.38 7.39
N ALA A 198 -18.61 25.36 7.24
CA ALA A 198 -19.49 25.47 6.09
C ALA A 198 -18.68 25.61 4.79
N ALA A 199 -17.59 26.38 4.82
CA ALA A 199 -16.71 26.55 3.67
C ALA A 199 -15.98 25.26 3.26
N ALA A 200 -15.58 24.42 4.21
CA ALA A 200 -14.98 23.12 3.92
C ALA A 200 -16.00 22.13 3.35
N ILE A 201 -17.19 22.05 3.95
CA ILE A 201 -18.27 21.16 3.51
C ILE A 201 -18.80 21.58 2.12
N ALA A 202 -18.88 22.87 1.83
CA ALA A 202 -19.28 23.37 0.51
C ALA A 202 -18.35 22.93 -0.63
N ARG A 203 -17.13 22.44 -0.30
CA ARG A 203 -16.16 21.90 -1.26
C ARG A 203 -16.04 20.37 -1.23
N ALA A 204 -16.98 19.70 -0.56
CA ALA A 204 -16.99 18.24 -0.47
C ALA A 204 -16.97 17.58 -1.85
N ASP A 205 -17.87 18.00 -2.75
CA ASP A 205 -18.00 17.40 -4.09
C ASP A 205 -16.71 17.56 -4.89
N ALA A 206 -16.12 18.75 -4.92
CA ALA A 206 -14.84 19.01 -5.59
C ALA A 206 -13.69 18.15 -5.01
N THR A 207 -13.68 17.95 -3.69
CA THR A 207 -12.68 17.11 -3.02
C THR A 207 -12.84 15.64 -3.41
N LEU A 208 -14.08 15.14 -3.47
CA LEU A 208 -14.40 13.77 -3.87
C LEU A 208 -14.09 13.52 -5.35
N GLU A 209 -14.43 14.47 -6.23
CA GLU A 209 -14.08 14.41 -7.66
C GLU A 209 -12.57 14.41 -7.86
N GLN A 210 -11.84 15.28 -7.18
CA GLN A 210 -10.37 15.32 -7.24
C GLN A 210 -9.77 14.00 -6.75
N HIS A 211 -10.32 13.40 -5.69
CA HIS A 211 -9.91 12.09 -5.21
C HIS A 211 -10.18 10.97 -6.24
N GLY A 212 -11.35 10.98 -6.89
CA GLY A 212 -11.67 10.02 -7.95
C GLY A 212 -10.74 10.14 -9.15
N ALA A 213 -10.48 11.37 -9.62
CA ALA A 213 -9.50 11.64 -10.67
C ALA A 213 -8.08 11.19 -10.25
N ALA A 214 -7.76 11.32 -8.96
CA ALA A 214 -6.48 10.90 -8.42
C ALA A 214 -6.26 9.40 -8.46
N LEU A 215 -7.28 8.62 -8.10
CA LEU A 215 -7.24 7.16 -8.20
C LEU A 215 -7.04 6.73 -9.66
N ALA A 216 -7.80 7.31 -10.59
CA ALA A 216 -7.68 6.99 -12.02
C ALA A 216 -6.27 7.33 -12.57
N ALA A 217 -5.69 8.46 -12.16
CA ALA A 217 -4.34 8.84 -12.56
C ALA A 217 -3.25 7.93 -11.96
N ALA A 218 -3.40 7.53 -10.69
CA ALA A 218 -2.47 6.61 -10.03
C ALA A 218 -2.47 5.20 -10.65
N GLU A 219 -3.60 4.77 -11.23
CA GLU A 219 -3.72 3.49 -11.95
C GLU A 219 -3.08 3.53 -13.35
N THR A 220 -3.05 4.70 -13.99
CA THR A 220 -2.69 4.84 -15.41
C THR A 220 -1.24 5.26 -15.64
N ASP A 221 -0.69 6.19 -14.85
CA ASP A 221 0.72 6.57 -14.98
C ASP A 221 1.25 7.24 -13.70
N GLY A 222 2.17 6.56 -13.00
CA GLY A 222 2.81 7.05 -11.77
C GLY A 222 3.80 8.20 -11.99
N SER A 223 3.84 8.79 -13.19
CA SER A 223 4.84 9.78 -13.62
C SER A 223 5.09 10.91 -12.60
N PRO A 224 6.34 11.41 -12.49
CA PRO A 224 6.65 12.62 -11.72
C PRO A 224 5.82 13.85 -12.14
N GLU A 225 5.34 13.88 -13.39
CA GLU A 225 4.53 14.97 -13.92
C GLU A 225 3.10 14.96 -13.36
N SER A 226 2.47 13.78 -13.25
CA SER A 226 1.14 13.63 -12.64
C SER A 226 1.16 13.99 -11.16
N ALA A 227 2.26 13.66 -10.46
CA ALA A 227 2.46 14.05 -9.07
C ALA A 227 2.64 15.56 -8.87
N ARG A 228 3.34 16.24 -9.79
CA ARG A 228 3.45 17.71 -9.78
C ARG A 228 2.10 18.36 -10.02
N ALA A 229 1.36 17.90 -11.03
CA ALA A 229 0.02 18.40 -11.32
C ALA A 229 -0.93 18.20 -10.13
N ALA A 230 -0.87 17.04 -9.47
CA ALA A 230 -1.66 16.76 -8.27
C ALA A 230 -1.30 17.66 -7.08
N LEU A 231 0.01 17.91 -6.86
CA LEU A 231 0.47 18.83 -5.82
C LEU A 231 0.02 20.27 -6.11
N GLU A 232 0.05 20.70 -7.37
CA GLU A 232 -0.44 22.01 -7.80
C GLU A 232 -1.97 22.14 -7.66
N ALA A 233 -2.73 21.11 -8.00
CA ALA A 233 -4.18 21.04 -7.79
C ALA A 233 -4.51 21.14 -6.29
N THR A 234 -3.85 20.34 -5.47
CA THR A 234 -4.00 20.37 -4.00
C THR A 234 -3.63 21.75 -3.45
N ARG A 235 -2.52 22.34 -3.90
CA ARG A 235 -2.11 23.70 -3.49
C ARG A 235 -3.14 24.75 -3.88
N THR A 236 -3.75 24.62 -5.06
CA THR A 236 -4.79 25.53 -5.53
C THR A 236 -6.04 25.42 -4.68
N GLU A 237 -6.45 24.19 -4.33
CA GLU A 237 -7.62 23.95 -3.50
C GLU A 237 -7.40 24.40 -2.05
N LEU A 238 -6.23 24.13 -1.48
CA LEU A 238 -5.83 24.66 -0.17
C LEU A 238 -5.79 26.19 -0.14
N ARG A 239 -5.39 26.86 -1.23
CA ARG A 239 -5.46 28.33 -1.32
C ARG A 239 -6.90 28.84 -1.33
N ARG A 240 -7.81 28.15 -2.00
CA ARG A 240 -9.24 28.49 -2.00
C ARG A 240 -9.85 28.32 -0.62
N LEU A 241 -9.51 27.22 0.08
CA LEU A 241 -9.87 26.97 1.47
C LEU A 241 -9.32 28.04 2.41
N ARG A 242 -8.06 28.44 2.24
CA ARG A 242 -7.49 29.56 2.99
C ARG A 242 -8.24 30.87 2.76
N GLY A 243 -8.65 31.16 1.52
CA GLY A 243 -9.45 32.34 1.19
C GLY A 243 -10.81 32.41 1.90
N SER A 244 -11.29 31.28 2.44
CA SER A 244 -12.51 31.19 3.25
C SER A 244 -12.26 31.20 4.77
N GLY A 245 -11.06 31.63 5.22
CA GLY A 245 -10.76 31.80 6.65
C GLY A 245 -10.11 30.61 7.35
N LEU A 246 -9.76 29.54 6.62
CA LEU A 246 -9.10 28.38 7.23
C LEU A 246 -7.63 28.67 7.58
N PRO A 247 -7.14 28.23 8.74
CA PRO A 247 -5.75 28.42 9.16
C PRO A 247 -4.84 27.41 8.48
N LEU A 248 -4.51 27.65 7.21
CA LEU A 248 -3.55 26.87 6.44
C LEU A 248 -2.41 27.75 5.88
N GLY A 249 -1.18 27.25 5.97
CA GLY A 249 -0.03 27.82 5.26
C GLY A 249 0.85 28.79 6.06
N TRP A 250 1.76 29.43 5.34
CA TRP A 250 2.93 30.14 5.91
C TRP A 250 2.66 31.52 6.51
N ALA A 251 1.43 32.03 6.44
CA ALA A 251 1.09 33.27 7.17
C ALA A 251 0.82 33.04 8.65
N LEU A 252 0.64 31.78 9.05
CA LEU A 252 0.32 31.37 10.42
C LEU A 252 1.60 31.08 11.19
N TYR A 253 1.43 30.76 12.47
CA TYR A 253 2.51 30.31 13.33
C TYR A 253 3.30 29.14 12.71
N PRO A 254 4.64 29.06 12.85
CA PRO A 254 5.53 30.00 13.56
C PRO A 254 6.03 31.17 12.70
N TYR A 255 5.72 31.16 11.40
CA TYR A 255 6.26 32.14 10.45
C TYR A 255 5.56 33.50 10.54
N CYS A 256 4.27 33.49 10.89
CA CYS A 256 3.52 34.69 11.26
C CYS A 256 3.58 35.80 10.20
N GLY A 257 3.46 35.44 8.92
CA GLY A 257 3.40 36.40 7.81
C GLY A 257 2.19 37.34 7.88
N ASP A 258 1.14 36.95 8.61
CA ASP A 258 0.02 37.83 8.98
C ASP A 258 -0.44 37.51 10.43
N PRO A 259 -0.05 38.33 11.42
CA PRO A 259 -0.39 38.08 12.83
C PRO A 259 -1.90 38.06 13.13
N SER A 260 -2.73 38.67 12.27
CA SER A 260 -4.19 38.71 12.47
C SER A 260 -4.86 37.35 12.28
N LEU A 261 -4.19 36.41 11.61
CA LEU A 261 -4.74 35.09 11.27
C LEU A 261 -4.49 34.03 12.34
N ASP A 262 -3.58 34.27 13.30
CA ASP A 262 -3.24 33.29 14.34
C ASP A 262 -2.82 34.00 15.63
N ARG A 263 -3.61 33.84 16.69
CA ARG A 263 -3.32 34.43 18.01
C ARG A 263 -2.00 33.95 18.60
N ARG A 264 -1.45 32.82 18.14
CA ARG A 264 -0.12 32.34 18.57
C ARG A 264 1.01 33.22 18.05
N CYS A 265 0.75 34.08 17.07
CA CYS A 265 1.67 35.08 16.56
C CYS A 265 1.76 36.35 17.42
N ASP A 266 0.95 36.48 18.47
CA ASP A 266 1.03 37.59 19.40
C ASP A 266 2.26 37.45 20.31
N GLY A 267 3.31 38.19 19.94
CA GLY A 267 4.55 38.32 20.71
C GLY A 267 5.66 37.35 20.26
N PRO A 268 6.72 37.20 21.08
CA PRO A 268 7.85 36.32 20.73
C PRO A 268 7.43 34.85 20.71
N ILE A 269 8.17 34.04 19.95
CA ILE A 269 8.00 32.58 19.89
C ILE A 269 8.17 32.00 21.30
N ARG A 270 7.06 31.54 21.87
CA ARG A 270 7.02 30.86 23.17
C ARG A 270 7.15 29.34 22.99
N PRO A 271 7.77 28.61 23.94
CA PRO A 271 7.98 27.18 23.81
C PRO A 271 6.67 26.38 23.75
N ALA A 272 5.65 26.77 24.50
CA ALA A 272 4.34 26.11 24.49
C ALA A 272 3.66 26.10 23.10
N PRO A 273 3.40 27.26 22.44
CA PRO A 273 2.81 27.26 21.10
C PRO A 273 3.69 26.56 20.06
N LEU A 274 5.02 26.63 20.23
CA LEU A 274 5.96 25.93 19.35
C LEU A 274 5.80 24.42 19.44
N ILE A 275 5.73 23.87 20.65
CA ILE A 275 5.52 22.45 20.88
C ILE A 275 4.14 22.03 20.34
N THR A 276 3.09 22.80 20.58
CA THR A 276 1.76 22.46 20.04
C THR A 276 1.73 22.46 18.52
N TRP A 277 2.43 23.40 17.87
CA TRP A 277 2.56 23.44 16.42
C TRP A 277 3.36 22.24 15.90
N LEU A 278 4.50 21.90 16.53
CA LEU A 278 5.29 20.72 16.16
C LEU A 278 4.46 19.45 16.25
N LEU A 279 3.71 19.28 17.35
CA LEU A 279 2.80 18.13 17.53
C LEU A 279 1.67 18.15 16.52
N GLY A 280 1.13 19.33 16.19
CA GLY A 280 0.06 19.50 15.20
C GLY A 280 0.50 19.16 13.78
N CYS A 281 1.68 19.58 13.36
CA CYS A 281 2.26 19.21 12.06
C CYS A 281 2.65 17.73 12.01
N LEU A 282 3.23 17.19 13.09
CA LEU A 282 3.57 15.78 13.18
C LEU A 282 2.30 14.91 13.10
N LEU A 283 1.26 15.25 13.87
CA LEU A 283 -0.03 14.58 13.84
C LEU A 283 -0.66 14.68 12.44
N CYS A 284 -0.64 15.87 11.82
CA CYS A 284 -1.14 16.05 10.46
C CYS A 284 -0.44 15.10 9.47
N GLY A 285 0.89 14.99 9.54
CA GLY A 285 1.65 14.09 8.69
C GLY A 285 1.34 12.61 8.92
N LEU A 286 1.22 12.19 10.18
CA LEU A 286 0.81 10.82 10.55
C LEU A 286 -0.60 10.51 10.02
N LEU A 287 -1.54 11.44 10.20
CA LEU A 287 -2.91 11.31 9.74
C LEU A 287 -3.00 11.29 8.21
N ALA A 288 -2.26 12.13 7.52
CA ALA A 288 -2.22 12.12 6.05
C ALA A 288 -1.55 10.84 5.51
N GLY A 289 -0.56 10.32 6.24
CA GLY A 289 0.15 9.08 5.95
C GLY A 289 -0.68 7.80 6.07
N LEU A 290 -1.84 7.85 6.75
CA LEU A 290 -2.84 6.76 6.73
C LEU A 290 -3.34 6.48 5.31
N GLY A 291 -3.27 7.49 4.44
CA GLY A 291 -3.60 7.39 3.03
C GLY A 291 -5.03 7.82 2.72
N ALA A 292 -5.24 8.17 1.46
CA ALA A 292 -6.53 8.66 0.97
C ALA A 292 -7.70 7.68 1.14
N PRO A 293 -7.56 6.34 0.96
CA PRO A 293 -8.67 5.40 1.16
C PRO A 293 -9.26 5.43 2.57
N PHE A 294 -8.42 5.58 3.60
CA PHE A 294 -8.87 5.69 4.98
C PHE A 294 -9.78 6.92 5.19
N TRP A 295 -9.37 8.08 4.67
CA TRP A 295 -10.12 9.31 4.82
C TRP A 295 -11.38 9.35 3.94
N TYR A 296 -11.36 8.69 2.79
CA TYR A 296 -12.56 8.50 1.97
C TYR A 296 -13.63 7.70 2.73
N ASP A 297 -13.23 6.60 3.36
CA ASP A 297 -14.10 5.81 4.23
C ASP A 297 -14.59 6.64 5.43
N ALA A 298 -13.72 7.46 6.04
CA ALA A 298 -14.09 8.35 7.14
C ALA A 298 -15.16 9.37 6.71
N VAL A 299 -14.97 10.05 5.58
CA VAL A 299 -15.96 10.96 5.00
C VAL A 299 -17.29 10.23 4.78
N ARG A 300 -17.27 9.04 4.16
CA ARG A 300 -18.49 8.25 3.92
C ARG A 300 -19.22 7.91 5.22
N ARG A 301 -18.49 7.43 6.22
CA ARG A 301 -19.06 7.06 7.53
C ARG A 301 -19.68 8.25 8.25
N VAL A 302 -19.00 9.40 8.26
CA VAL A 302 -19.50 10.62 8.92
C VAL A 302 -20.73 11.16 8.17
N THR A 303 -20.70 11.21 6.84
CA THR A 303 -21.86 11.62 6.02
C THR A 303 -23.06 10.71 6.23
N ASN A 304 -22.86 9.39 6.29
CA ASN A 304 -23.92 8.43 6.59
C ASN A 304 -24.50 8.62 8.00
N ALA A 305 -23.64 8.84 9.00
CA ALA A 305 -24.05 9.14 10.37
C ALA A 305 -24.82 10.47 10.46
N ALA A 306 -24.39 11.50 9.74
CA ALA A 306 -25.05 12.81 9.69
C ALA A 306 -26.42 12.75 8.99
N THR A 307 -26.57 11.88 7.98
CA THR A 307 -27.83 11.68 7.25
C THR A 307 -28.74 10.60 7.85
N GLY A 308 -28.32 9.94 8.94
CA GLY A 308 -29.10 8.89 9.61
C GLY A 308 -29.23 7.58 8.84
N ARG A 309 -28.38 7.34 7.82
CA ARG A 309 -28.38 6.09 7.04
C ARG A 309 -27.40 5.09 7.65
N ALA A 310 -27.91 3.98 8.18
CA ALA A 310 -27.06 2.87 8.61
C ALA A 310 -26.34 2.25 7.41
N GLU A 311 -25.05 1.91 7.59
CA GLU A 311 -24.22 1.27 6.56
C GLU A 311 -24.79 -0.12 6.22
N PRO A 312 -25.00 -0.46 4.93
CA PRO A 312 -25.32 -1.84 4.55
C PRO A 312 -24.14 -2.76 4.92
N PRO A 313 -24.40 -3.98 5.39
CA PRO A 313 -23.35 -4.90 5.83
C PRO A 313 -22.32 -5.13 4.72
N PRO A 314 -21.04 -5.37 5.08
CA PRO A 314 -20.01 -5.66 4.09
C PRO A 314 -20.43 -6.83 3.19
N PRO A 315 -20.10 -6.79 1.89
CA PRO A 315 -20.43 -7.87 0.98
C PRO A 315 -19.84 -9.19 1.52
N PRO A 316 -20.61 -10.30 1.46
CA PRO A 316 -20.11 -11.60 1.90
C PRO A 316 -18.84 -11.96 1.10
N PRO A 317 -17.88 -12.66 1.74
CA PRO A 317 -16.69 -13.12 1.03
C PRO A 317 -17.09 -13.91 -0.21
N PRO A 318 -16.34 -13.80 -1.32
CA PRO A 318 -16.62 -14.58 -2.52
C PRO A 318 -16.66 -16.07 -2.16
N PRO A 319 -17.62 -16.84 -2.72
CA PRO A 319 -17.71 -18.25 -2.44
C PRO A 319 -16.37 -18.93 -2.77
N PRO A 320 -15.92 -19.91 -1.97
CA PRO A 320 -14.73 -20.67 -2.29
C PRO A 320 -14.87 -21.23 -3.72
N PRO A 321 -13.78 -21.25 -4.52
CA PRO A 321 -13.84 -21.77 -5.88
C PRO A 321 -14.47 -23.17 -5.84
N ALA A 322 -15.51 -23.36 -6.64
CA ALA A 322 -16.22 -24.63 -6.72
C ALA A 322 -15.18 -25.74 -6.95
N ALA A 323 -15.19 -26.73 -6.06
CA ALA A 323 -14.40 -27.93 -6.26
C ALA A 323 -14.82 -28.53 -7.60
N ALA A 324 -13.96 -28.40 -8.61
CA ALA A 324 -14.09 -29.12 -9.85
C ALA A 324 -14.04 -30.61 -9.48
N ARG A 325 -15.19 -31.28 -9.62
CA ARG A 325 -15.28 -32.73 -9.64
C ARG A 325 -14.77 -33.25 -10.97
#